data_AF-A0A482XGD6-F1
#
_entry.id   AF-A0A482XGD6-F1
#
_cell.length_a   1.000
_cell.length_b   1.000
_cell.length_c   1.000
_cell.angle_alpha   90.00
_cell.angle_beta   90.00
_cell.angle_gamma   90.00
#
_symmetry.space_group_name_H-M   'P 1'
#
loop_
_entity.id
_entity.type
_entity.pdbx_description
1 polymer ?
#
loop_
_entity_poly.entity_id
_entity_poly.type
_entity_poly.pdbx_seq_one_letter_code
_entity_poly.pdbx_strand_id
1 'polypeptide(L)'
;MAAKKQQKTIESQGKALKSAEKKTKQTLKEVQAITNINKARKVFWFEKFLWFVSSENYLVIGGRDQQQNELIVKRYLNTHDIYVHADITGASSIVIINPSGQPVPPKTLNEAGAMAVCYRYPFTII
;
A
#
# COMPACT_ATOMS: atom_id res chain seq x y z
N MET A 1 -45.09 44.38 1.75
CA MET A 1 -44.97 42.93 1.43
C MET A 1 -43.61 42.55 0.81
N ALA A 2 -42.50 43.18 1.20
CA ALA A 2 -41.15 42.82 0.70
C ALA A 2 -40.24 42.17 1.76
N ALA A 3 -40.33 42.61 3.03
CA ALA A 3 -39.45 42.13 4.11
C ALA A 3 -39.64 40.64 4.48
N LYS A 4 -40.87 40.12 4.42
CA LYS A 4 -41.17 38.70 4.74
C LYS A 4 -40.65 37.71 3.69
N LYS A 5 -40.37 38.15 2.45
CA LYS A 5 -39.78 37.29 1.41
C LYS A 5 -38.26 37.15 1.56
N GLN A 6 -37.58 38.12 2.18
CA GLN A 6 -36.14 38.10 2.35
C GLN A 6 -35.69 37.23 3.54
N GLN A 7 -36.46 37.23 4.63
CA GLN A 7 -36.17 36.41 5.82
C GLN A 7 -36.22 34.90 5.53
N LYS A 8 -37.16 34.43 4.69
CA LYS A 8 -37.24 33.00 4.33
C LYS A 8 -36.04 32.52 3.50
N THR A 9 -35.43 33.39 2.69
CA THR A 9 -34.26 33.02 1.87
C THR A 9 -33.00 32.89 2.72
N ILE A 10 -32.77 33.81 3.66
CA ILE A 10 -31.57 33.82 4.52
C ILE A 10 -31.57 32.62 5.47
N GLU A 11 -32.73 32.24 6.01
CA GLU A 11 -32.85 31.11 6.92
C GLU A 11 -32.66 29.75 6.22
N SER A 12 -32.97 29.67 4.92
CA SER A 12 -32.69 28.50 4.09
C SER A 12 -31.19 28.33 3.79
N GLN A 13 -30.45 29.43 3.65
CA GLN A 13 -29.00 29.40 3.41
C GLN A 13 -28.21 29.02 4.67
N GLY A 14 -28.64 29.44 5.86
CA GLY A 14 -27.99 29.07 7.13
C GLY A 14 -28.10 27.58 7.49
N LYS A 15 -29.13 26.88 6.97
CA LYS A 15 -29.33 25.43 7.20
C LYS A 15 -28.50 24.55 6.25
N ALA A 16 -28.18 25.06 5.05
CA ALA A 16 -27.33 24.36 4.09
C ALA A 16 -25.85 24.36 4.51
N LEU A 17 -25.34 25.47 5.05
CA LEU A 17 -23.94 25.59 5.50
C LEU A 17 -23.63 24.70 6.72
N LYS A 18 -24.53 24.64 7.71
CA LYS A 18 -24.36 23.79 8.90
C LYS A 18 -24.29 22.29 8.58
N SER A 19 -24.91 21.87 7.48
CA SER A 19 -24.89 20.47 7.03
C SER A 19 -23.58 20.11 6.33
N ALA A 20 -22.93 21.07 5.67
CA ALA A 20 -21.60 20.89 5.09
C ALA A 20 -20.52 20.77 6.17
N GLU A 21 -20.57 21.62 7.20
CA GLU A 21 -19.60 21.58 8.32
C GLU A 21 -19.68 20.29 9.14
N LYS A 22 -20.89 19.74 9.31
CA LYS A 22 -21.10 18.52 10.08
C LYS A 22 -20.57 17.28 9.35
N LYS A 23 -20.68 17.23 8.02
CA LYS A 23 -20.11 16.16 7.19
C LYS A 23 -18.59 16.20 7.18
N THR A 24 -17.97 17.38 7.06
CA THR A 24 -16.50 17.53 7.10
C THR A 24 -15.90 17.12 8.47
N LYS A 25 -16.58 17.44 9.58
CA LYS A 25 -16.15 17.01 10.93
C LYS A 25 -16.26 15.50 11.15
N GLN A 26 -17.17 14.80 10.47
CA GLN A 26 -17.29 13.35 10.58
C GLN A 26 -16.16 12.64 9.83
N THR A 27 -15.83 13.08 8.62
CA THR A 27 -14.71 12.54 7.84
C THR A 27 -13.38 12.71 8.55
N LEU A 28 -13.15 13.85 9.23
CA LEU A 28 -11.94 14.07 10.04
C LEU A 28 -11.84 13.13 11.25
N LYS A 29 -12.97 12.72 11.85
CA LYS A 29 -12.99 11.78 12.97
C LYS A 29 -12.73 10.34 12.54
N GLU A 30 -13.22 9.94 11.37
CA GLU A 30 -12.89 8.62 10.78
C GLU A 30 -11.40 8.52 10.41
N VAL A 31 -10.82 9.58 9.83
CA VAL A 31 -9.37 9.64 9.55
C VAL A 31 -8.54 9.58 10.85
N GLN A 32 -9.02 10.21 11.94
CA GLN A 32 -8.36 10.13 13.24
C GLN A 32 -8.47 8.75 13.91
N ALA A 33 -9.58 8.03 13.72
CA ALA A 33 -9.72 6.66 14.21
C ALA A 33 -8.80 5.68 13.46
N ILE A 34 -8.67 5.83 12.13
CA ILE A 34 -7.75 5.02 11.31
C ILE A 34 -6.28 5.29 11.69
N THR A 35 -5.92 6.55 11.93
CA THR A 35 -4.54 6.92 12.33
C THR A 35 -4.18 6.43 13.74
N ASN A 36 -5.15 6.35 14.67
CA ASN A 36 -4.91 5.82 16.02
C ASN A 36 -4.82 4.28 16.04
N ILE A 37 -5.57 3.59 15.18
CA ILE A 37 -5.46 2.12 14.99
C ILE A 37 -4.09 1.74 14.37
N ASN A 38 -3.56 2.57 13.46
CA ASN A 38 -2.20 2.39 12.93
C ASN A 38 -1.09 2.58 13.97
N LYS A 39 -1.35 3.27 15.08
CA LYS A 39 -0.37 3.49 16.16
C LYS A 39 -0.14 2.26 17.04
N ALA A 40 -1.11 1.34 17.08
CA ALA A 40 -1.07 0.14 17.93
C ALA A 40 -0.67 -1.14 17.17
N ARG A 41 -0.62 -1.11 15.83
CA ARG A 41 -0.05 -2.22 15.07
C ARG A 41 1.47 -2.13 15.12
N LYS A 42 2.13 -3.24 15.46
CA LYS A 42 3.56 -3.40 15.20
C LYS A 42 3.75 -3.31 13.69
N VAL A 43 4.16 -2.14 13.21
CA VAL A 43 4.51 -1.95 11.79
C VAL A 43 5.61 -2.96 11.49
N PHE A 44 5.31 -3.93 10.65
CA PHE A 44 6.32 -4.89 10.26
C PHE A 44 7.36 -4.18 9.39
N TRP A 45 8.62 -4.55 9.56
CA TRP A 45 9.73 -3.92 8.85
C TRP A 45 9.61 -4.02 7.32
N PHE A 46 8.84 -4.99 6.82
CA PHE A 46 8.61 -5.25 5.39
C PHE A 46 7.47 -4.41 4.80
N GLU A 47 6.64 -3.76 5.62
CA GLU A 47 5.51 -2.96 5.11
C GLU A 47 5.93 -1.74 4.29
N LYS A 48 7.19 -1.30 4.44
CA LYS A 48 7.79 -0.23 3.64
C LYS A 48 8.11 -0.64 2.19
N PHE A 49 8.13 -1.94 1.91
CA PHE A 49 8.45 -2.51 0.62
C PHE A 49 7.18 -2.94 -0.13
N LEU A 50 7.32 -3.38 -1.38
CA LEU A 50 6.28 -4.19 -2.01
C LEU A 50 6.29 -5.55 -1.33
N TRP A 51 5.16 -6.01 -0.82
CA TRP A 51 5.08 -7.32 -0.21
C TRP A 51 3.73 -7.96 -0.47
N PHE A 52 3.70 -9.28 -0.52
CA PHE A 52 2.48 -10.07 -0.50
C PHE A 52 2.74 -11.42 0.19
N VAL A 53 1.66 -12.07 0.60
CA VAL A 53 1.72 -13.45 1.10
C VAL A 53 1.19 -14.35 0.00
N SER A 54 2.00 -15.34 -0.40
CA SER A 54 1.62 -16.30 -1.43
C SER A 54 0.48 -17.19 -0.96
N SER A 55 -0.12 -17.94 -1.90
CA SER A 55 -1.13 -18.96 -1.61
C SER A 55 -0.68 -20.00 -0.56
N GLU A 56 0.62 -20.18 -0.39
CA GLU A 56 1.23 -21.20 0.47
C GLU A 56 1.87 -20.57 1.72
N ASN A 57 1.42 -19.37 2.09
CA ASN A 57 1.83 -18.64 3.28
C ASN A 57 3.32 -18.21 3.31
N TYR A 58 3.96 -18.09 2.15
CA TYR A 58 5.30 -17.51 2.05
C TYR A 58 5.22 -15.99 1.97
N LEU A 59 6.09 -15.31 2.70
CA LEU A 59 6.23 -13.86 2.61
C LEU A 59 7.13 -13.53 1.43
N VAL A 60 6.59 -12.82 0.46
CA VAL A 60 7.33 -12.33 -0.71
C VAL A 60 7.49 -10.83 -0.59
N ILE A 61 8.71 -10.34 -0.74
CA ILE A 61 9.06 -8.91 -0.65
C ILE A 61 9.79 -8.46 -1.92
N GLY A 62 9.63 -7.21 -2.31
CA GLY A 62 10.31 -6.61 -3.43
C GLY A 62 10.46 -5.10 -3.29
N GLY A 63 11.42 -4.50 -3.99
CA GLY A 63 11.66 -3.07 -3.91
C GLY A 63 10.91 -2.30 -5.00
N ARG A 64 10.49 -1.08 -4.64
CA ARG A 64 9.89 -0.13 -5.60
C ARG A 64 10.95 0.65 -6.39
N ASP A 65 12.13 0.79 -5.81
CA ASP A 65 13.23 1.55 -6.37
C ASP A 65 14.54 0.78 -6.30
N GLN A 66 15.52 1.16 -7.14
CA GLN A 66 16.84 0.52 -7.14
C GLN A 66 17.50 0.52 -5.75
N GLN A 67 17.39 1.62 -5.00
CA GLN A 67 17.93 1.69 -3.63
C GLN A 67 17.24 0.71 -2.67
N GLN A 68 15.93 0.52 -2.81
CA GLN A 68 15.20 -0.47 -2.01
C GLN A 68 15.55 -1.89 -2.42
N ASN A 69 15.68 -2.16 -3.73
CA ASN A 69 16.10 -3.46 -4.25
C ASN A 69 17.44 -3.87 -3.65
N GLU A 70 18.43 -2.98 -3.69
CA GLU A 70 19.74 -3.23 -3.09
C GLU A 70 19.66 -3.44 -1.58
N LEU A 71 18.85 -2.65 -0.87
CA LEU A 71 18.64 -2.82 0.58
C LEU A 71 18.01 -4.18 0.89
N ILE A 72 17.05 -4.63 0.09
CA ILE A 72 16.38 -5.92 0.25
C ILE A 72 17.37 -7.06 0.10
N VAL A 73 18.12 -7.07 -1.01
CA VAL A 73 19.09 -8.11 -1.32
C VAL A 73 20.23 -8.13 -0.30
N LYS A 74 20.76 -6.95 0.10
CA LYS A 74 21.90 -6.89 1.03
C LYS A 74 21.52 -7.20 2.48
N ARG A 75 20.29 -6.88 2.91
CA ARG A 75 19.92 -6.91 4.33
C ARG A 75 18.96 -8.03 4.72
N TYR A 76 18.15 -8.50 3.78
CA TYR A 76 17.05 -9.42 4.07
C TYR A 76 17.12 -10.75 3.31
N LEU A 77 18.06 -10.91 2.37
CA LEU A 77 18.32 -12.18 1.72
C LEU A 77 19.22 -13.04 2.62
N ASN A 78 18.67 -14.14 3.17
CA ASN A 78 19.44 -15.16 3.86
C ASN A 78 19.70 -16.38 2.96
N THR A 79 20.54 -17.31 3.40
CA THR A 79 20.92 -18.52 2.63
C THR A 79 19.74 -19.43 2.27
N HIS A 80 18.67 -19.41 3.05
CA HIS A 80 17.48 -20.23 2.83
C HIS A 80 16.40 -19.52 2.00
N ASP A 81 16.57 -18.22 1.77
CA ASP A 81 15.62 -17.39 1.04
C ASP A 81 15.89 -17.49 -0.47
N ILE A 82 14.85 -17.28 -1.26
CA ILE A 82 14.95 -17.36 -2.72
C ILE A 82 14.93 -15.97 -3.32
N TYR A 83 15.94 -15.68 -4.12
CA TYR A 83 16.00 -14.47 -4.93
C TYR A 83 15.36 -14.70 -6.30
N VAL A 84 14.44 -13.82 -6.68
CA VAL A 84 13.76 -13.82 -7.97
C VAL A 84 13.95 -12.46 -8.63
N HIS A 85 14.38 -12.47 -9.88
CA HIS A 85 14.55 -11.28 -10.70
C HIS A 85 14.08 -11.59 -12.12
N ALA A 86 13.33 -10.68 -12.73
CA ALA A 86 12.96 -10.83 -14.13
C ALA A 86 14.13 -10.37 -15.01
N ASP A 87 14.41 -11.09 -16.09
CA ASP A 87 15.48 -10.76 -17.05
C ASP A 87 15.10 -9.57 -17.95
N ILE A 88 14.80 -8.43 -17.33
CA ILE A 88 14.33 -7.22 -17.98
C ILE A 88 14.96 -6.01 -17.28
N THR A 89 15.45 -5.03 -18.06
CA THR A 89 16.03 -3.80 -17.54
C THR A 89 15.00 -2.99 -16.76
N GLY A 90 15.20 -2.80 -15.45
CA GLY A 90 14.26 -2.08 -14.58
C GLY A 90 13.17 -2.94 -13.96
N ALA A 91 13.36 -4.27 -13.93
CA ALA A 91 12.56 -5.17 -13.12
C ALA A 91 12.81 -4.98 -11.62
N SER A 92 11.79 -5.26 -10.80
CA SER A 92 11.95 -5.28 -9.34
C SER A 92 12.69 -6.53 -8.89
N SER A 93 13.61 -6.35 -7.94
CA SER A 93 14.22 -7.45 -7.20
C SER A 93 13.22 -8.00 -6.20
N ILE A 94 12.97 -9.31 -6.24
CA ILE A 94 12.04 -9.98 -5.34
C ILE A 94 12.78 -11.02 -4.51
N VAL A 95 12.43 -11.13 -3.24
CA VAL A 95 12.94 -12.11 -2.30
C VAL A 95 11.76 -12.83 -1.65
N ILE A 96 11.80 -14.16 -1.68
CA ILE A 96 10.85 -15.03 -1.00
C ILE A 96 11.50 -15.42 0.32
N ILE A 97 10.92 -14.99 1.44
CA ILE A 97 11.40 -15.32 2.77
C ILE A 97 10.92 -16.71 3.15
N ASN A 98 11.88 -17.59 3.41
CA ASN A 98 11.65 -18.99 3.71
C ASN A 98 12.37 -19.38 5.00
N PRO A 99 11.72 -19.16 6.16
CA PRO A 99 12.30 -19.51 7.46
C PRO A 99 12.40 -21.02 7.68
N SER A 100 11.64 -21.82 6.91
CA SER A 100 11.57 -23.27 7.07
C SER A 100 12.70 -24.00 6.33
N GLY A 101 13.42 -23.33 5.43
CA GLY A 101 14.49 -23.92 4.63
C GLY A 101 14.04 -25.04 3.68
N GLN A 102 12.73 -25.26 3.54
CA GLN A 102 12.16 -26.25 2.64
C GLN A 102 12.15 -25.72 1.20
N PRO A 103 12.22 -26.57 0.18
CA PRO A 103 12.12 -26.12 -1.21
C PRO A 103 10.79 -25.38 -1.41
N VAL A 104 10.87 -24.16 -1.93
CA VAL A 104 9.66 -23.36 -2.19
C VAL A 104 8.91 -23.99 -3.37
N PRO A 105 7.61 -24.27 -3.21
CA PRO A 105 6.77 -24.83 -4.26
C PRO A 105 6.73 -23.95 -5.53
N PRO A 106 6.58 -24.56 -6.72
CA PRO A 106 6.60 -23.84 -7.99
C PRO A 106 5.46 -22.83 -8.14
N LYS A 107 4.35 -23.04 -7.43
CA LYS A 107 3.21 -22.11 -7.44
C LYS A 107 3.59 -20.76 -6.82
N THR A 108 4.22 -20.77 -5.65
CA THR A 108 4.76 -19.57 -5.00
C THR A 108 5.85 -18.89 -5.86
N LEU A 109 6.71 -19.67 -6.53
CA LEU A 109 7.71 -19.11 -7.47
C LEU A 109 7.04 -18.39 -8.65
N ASN A 110 5.97 -18.96 -9.22
CA ASN A 110 5.22 -18.32 -10.30
C ASN A 110 4.53 -17.03 -9.86
N GLU A 111 3.93 -17.01 -8.67
CA GLU A 111 3.33 -15.81 -8.09
C GLU A 111 4.38 -14.71 -7.87
N ALA A 112 5.56 -15.06 -7.36
CA ALA A 112 6.68 -14.13 -7.19
C ALA A 112 7.21 -13.62 -8.55
N GLY A 113 7.35 -14.50 -9.54
CA GLY A 113 7.75 -14.12 -10.89
C GLY A 113 6.78 -13.16 -11.56
N ALA A 114 5.47 -13.39 -11.43
CA ALA A 114 4.44 -12.49 -11.93
C ALA A 114 4.55 -11.10 -11.28
N MET A 115 4.82 -11.04 -9.98
CA MET A 115 5.06 -9.78 -9.28
C MET A 115 6.29 -9.03 -9.84
N ALA A 116 7.39 -9.73 -10.14
CA ALA A 116 8.62 -9.12 -10.62
C ALA A 116 8.42 -8.40 -11.97
N VAL A 117 7.55 -8.97 -12.81
CA VAL A 117 7.20 -8.42 -14.13
C VAL A 117 6.17 -7.28 -14.00
N CYS A 118 5.15 -7.44 -13.15
CA CYS A 118 4.07 -6.46 -13.02
C CYS A 118 4.51 -5.13 -12.40
N TYR A 119 5.47 -5.14 -11.47
CA TYR A 119 5.90 -3.94 -10.75
C TYR A 119 7.04 -3.17 -11.42
N ARG A 120 7.16 -3.29 -12.74
CA ARG A 120 8.06 -2.50 -13.58
C ARG A 120 7.81 -1.00 -13.39
N TYR A 121 8.89 -0.21 -13.34
CA TYR A 121 8.79 1.25 -13.39
C TYR A 121 7.85 1.66 -14.53
N PRO A 122 6.83 2.52 -14.28
CA PRO A 122 5.97 2.99 -15.33
C PRO A 122 6.83 3.71 -16.36
N PHE A 123 6.95 3.12 -17.55
CA PHE A 123 7.49 3.82 -18.70
C PHE A 123 6.47 4.90 -19.04
N THR A 124 6.70 6.12 -18.57
CA THR A 124 5.93 7.30 -18.92
C THR A 124 5.96 7.44 -20.44
N ILE A 125 4.81 7.26 -21.09
CA ILE A 125 4.60 7.70 -22.46
C ILE A 125 4.47 9.22 -22.39
N ILE A 126 5.48 9.93 -22.89
CA ILE A 126 5.41 11.35 -23.27
C ILE A 126 4.74 11.49 -24.63
#